data_AF-A0A922E741-F1
#
_entry.id   AF-A0A922E741-F1
#
_cell.length_a   1.000
_cell.length_b   1.000
_cell.length_c   1.000
_cell.angle_alpha   90.00
_cell.angle_beta   90.00
_cell.angle_gamma   90.00
#
_symmetry.space_group_name_H-M   'P 1'
#
loop_
_entity.id
_entity.type
_entity.pdbx_description
1 polymer ?
#
loop_
_entity_poly.entity_id
_entity_poly.type
_entity_poly.pdbx_seq_one_letter_code
_entity_poly.pdbx_strand_id
1 'polypeptide(L)'
;MADETPNPSPPLAPATSDRPTDIDHSPAPVSVVVTESESLSVTESECEQPTTPPVAESGSLVVVDEKEDLPPPPPSVAVVVEVKTSATQEGVGVFEAEKPKPTEDKKIPQSLVSFKEESNVVADLSDSERKSLQELRQLVQEALDSNRFTFSPPPPPPPPKDAEKQCSAQEAPIKLENAPAVPSEPTPRIEENPEKEAQEVAKEAEQLSIWGIPLLKDDRTDVILLKFLRARDFKVKDAFVMIRNTIKWRKEFGIDALVDEDLGDEWEKVVFMHGYDREGHPVCYNVYGEFQNKEVYAKAFSDEEKRAKFLRWRIQFLERSIRKLDFSPGGVCTIFQVNDLKNSPGPAKRDLRLATKQALQVLQDNYPEFVAKQVFINVPWWYLAFYTMISPFLTQRTKSKFVFTGPSKTAETLFKYMSPEQVPVQYGGLSVDYCDCNPDFSTSDPVAEVTVKPATKQTVEIIIYEKCNIVWELRVVGWEVSYGAEFVPTAEDGYTVIIQKATKKAPSDEPVVSNSFKVGELGKILLTVDNPTSKKKQLLYRFKIKSFID
;
A
#
# COMPACT_ATOMS: atom_id res chain seq x y z
N MET A 1 34.70 -46.55 54.43
CA MET A 1 33.81 -47.40 55.25
C MET A 1 32.51 -46.63 55.44
N ALA A 2 31.42 -47.18 54.88
CA ALA A 2 30.00 -47.12 55.28
C ALA A 2 29.57 -46.07 56.34
N ASP A 3 28.41 -45.43 56.31
CA ASP A 3 27.22 -45.49 55.45
C ASP A 3 26.29 -44.31 55.81
N GLU A 4 25.36 -44.04 54.91
CA GLU A 4 23.98 -43.53 55.10
C GLU A 4 23.67 -42.21 55.86
N THR A 5 23.15 -41.28 55.06
CA THR A 5 22.41 -40.05 55.37
C THR A 5 21.03 -40.32 56.00
N PRO A 6 20.51 -39.41 56.86
CA PRO A 6 19.21 -39.58 57.51
C PRO A 6 18.04 -39.08 56.66
N ASN A 7 16.96 -39.84 56.71
CA ASN A 7 15.69 -39.65 56.00
C ASN A 7 14.79 -38.62 56.73
N PRO A 8 14.25 -37.57 56.08
CA PRO A 8 13.27 -36.68 56.69
C PRO A 8 11.82 -37.05 56.35
N SER A 9 10.95 -36.73 57.31
CA SER A 9 9.51 -37.00 57.49
C SER A 9 8.57 -36.97 56.26
N PRO A 10 7.44 -37.71 56.32
CA PRO A 10 6.47 -37.81 55.22
C PRO A 10 5.53 -36.58 55.12
N PRO A 11 4.98 -36.29 53.93
CA PRO A 11 4.11 -35.14 53.73
C PRO A 11 2.65 -35.42 54.12
N LEU A 12 2.01 -34.40 54.72
CA LEU A 12 0.58 -34.36 55.04
C LEU A 12 -0.30 -34.25 53.77
N ALA A 13 -1.40 -34.98 53.78
CA ALA A 13 -2.52 -34.92 52.84
C ALA A 13 -3.47 -33.74 53.19
N PRO A 14 -4.40 -33.34 52.29
CA PRO A 14 -4.73 -31.94 52.03
C PRO A 14 -5.87 -31.38 52.87
N ALA A 15 -5.76 -30.11 53.24
CA ALA A 15 -6.84 -29.30 53.76
C ALA A 15 -7.58 -28.58 52.62
N THR A 16 -8.88 -28.80 52.57
CA THR A 16 -9.88 -28.14 51.74
C THR A 16 -10.13 -26.70 52.20
N SER A 17 -10.12 -25.73 51.28
CA SER A 17 -10.81 -24.44 51.46
C SER A 17 -11.04 -23.76 50.10
N ASP A 18 -12.31 -23.75 49.70
CA ASP A 18 -13.04 -22.82 48.83
C ASP A 18 -12.27 -21.86 47.91
N ARG A 19 -12.43 -22.08 46.61
CA ARG A 19 -12.35 -21.03 45.58
C ARG A 19 -13.47 -21.25 44.56
N PRO A 20 -14.21 -20.20 44.16
CA PRO A 20 -15.31 -20.36 43.21
C PRO A 20 -14.74 -20.73 41.85
N THR A 21 -15.28 -21.79 41.26
CA THR A 21 -15.12 -22.08 39.83
C THR A 21 -15.81 -20.98 39.03
N ASP A 22 -15.02 -20.10 38.42
CA ASP A 22 -15.46 -19.30 37.28
C ASP A 22 -15.87 -20.26 36.17
N ILE A 23 -17.18 -20.29 35.91
CA ILE A 23 -17.75 -20.93 34.74
C ILE A 23 -17.33 -20.06 33.56
N ASP A 24 -16.41 -20.61 32.76
CA ASP A 24 -16.04 -20.11 31.46
C ASP A 24 -17.30 -20.07 30.56
N HIS A 25 -17.97 -18.91 30.54
CA HIS A 25 -18.99 -18.60 29.54
C HIS A 25 -18.31 -18.33 28.21
N SER A 26 -17.81 -19.40 27.59
CA SER A 26 -17.59 -19.42 26.16
C SER A 26 -18.95 -19.21 25.49
N PRO A 27 -19.17 -18.14 24.70
CA PRO A 27 -20.45 -17.94 24.04
C PRO A 27 -20.73 -19.10 23.09
N ALA A 28 -21.93 -19.67 23.21
CA ALA A 28 -22.41 -20.70 22.31
C ALA A 28 -22.32 -20.21 20.84
N PRO A 29 -22.06 -21.09 19.87
CA PRO A 29 -22.03 -20.70 18.47
C PRO A 29 -23.39 -20.15 18.05
N VAL A 30 -23.43 -18.87 17.67
CA VAL A 30 -24.60 -18.26 17.03
C VAL A 30 -24.76 -18.92 15.66
N SER A 31 -25.85 -19.65 15.47
CA SER A 31 -26.21 -20.23 14.19
C SER A 31 -26.72 -19.14 13.25
N VAL A 32 -25.90 -18.78 12.26
CA VAL A 32 -26.31 -17.95 11.12
C VAL A 32 -26.94 -18.88 10.09
N VAL A 33 -28.25 -18.75 9.87
CA VAL A 33 -28.95 -19.44 8.77
C VAL A 33 -29.17 -18.43 7.65
N VAL A 34 -28.49 -18.64 6.53
CA VAL A 34 -28.74 -17.87 5.30
C VAL A 34 -29.83 -18.61 4.52
N THR A 35 -31.04 -18.03 4.47
CA THR A 35 -32.16 -18.56 3.70
C THR A 35 -32.22 -17.87 2.33
N GLU A 36 -32.27 -18.66 1.25
CA GLU A 36 -32.59 -18.17 -0.10
C GLU A 36 -34.10 -18.35 -0.32
N SER A 37 -34.83 -17.27 -0.59
CA SER A 37 -36.26 -17.34 -0.95
C SER A 37 -36.45 -16.81 -2.38
N GLU A 38 -36.75 -17.70 -3.33
CA GLU A 38 -37.19 -17.33 -4.68
C GLU A 38 -38.72 -17.11 -4.69
N SER A 39 -39.16 -15.89 -5.04
CA SER A 39 -40.58 -15.60 -5.28
C SER A 39 -40.81 -15.33 -6.76
N LEU A 40 -41.55 -16.23 -7.43
CA LEU A 40 -42.02 -16.09 -8.81
C LEU A 40 -43.16 -15.06 -8.90
N SER A 41 -42.98 -14.00 -9.70
CA SER A 41 -44.06 -13.08 -10.07
C SER A 41 -44.76 -13.58 -11.33
N VAL A 42 -46.04 -13.92 -11.20
CA VAL A 42 -46.95 -14.29 -12.28
C VAL A 42 -47.30 -13.04 -13.11
N THR A 43 -47.14 -13.15 -14.42
CA THR A 43 -47.57 -12.17 -15.43
C THR A 43 -49.06 -12.31 -15.72
N GLU A 44 -49.82 -11.20 -15.64
CA GLU A 44 -51.10 -11.07 -16.34
C GLU A 44 -50.92 -10.18 -17.59
N SER A 45 -51.62 -10.60 -18.64
CA SER A 45 -51.55 -10.15 -20.02
C SER A 45 -52.88 -9.51 -20.39
N GLU A 46 -52.88 -8.34 -21.02
CA GLU A 46 -54.04 -7.85 -21.78
C GLU A 46 -53.60 -7.08 -23.04
N CYS A 47 -54.35 -7.30 -24.13
CA CYS A 47 -54.03 -6.98 -25.53
C CYS A 47 -54.77 -5.72 -26.06
N GLU A 48 -54.07 -4.96 -26.92
CA GLU A 48 -54.47 -4.23 -28.17
C GLU A 48 -55.64 -3.19 -28.15
N GLN A 49 -55.72 -2.08 -28.94
CA GLN A 49 -54.98 -1.32 -30.00
C GLN A 49 -55.90 -0.09 -30.35
N PRO A 50 -55.73 0.74 -31.42
CA PRO A 50 -54.59 1.47 -31.99
C PRO A 50 -54.91 2.99 -32.27
N THR A 51 -53.91 3.83 -32.59
CA THR A 51 -54.11 5.00 -33.49
C THR A 51 -52.80 5.56 -34.07
N THR A 52 -52.85 5.99 -35.33
CA THR A 52 -51.79 6.41 -36.27
C THR A 52 -51.60 7.96 -36.34
N PRO A 53 -50.60 8.50 -37.09
CA PRO A 53 -49.76 9.66 -36.73
C PRO A 53 -50.10 10.98 -37.46
N PRO A 54 -49.27 12.04 -37.32
CA PRO A 54 -48.69 12.63 -38.55
C PRO A 54 -47.24 13.19 -38.47
N VAL A 55 -46.55 13.04 -39.62
CA VAL A 55 -45.81 14.01 -40.47
C VAL A 55 -44.77 14.98 -39.89
N ALA A 56 -43.64 15.04 -40.62
CA ALA A 56 -42.39 15.79 -40.45
C ALA A 56 -42.46 17.30 -40.77
N GLU A 57 -41.47 18.06 -40.27
CA GLU A 57 -40.91 19.22 -40.98
C GLU A 57 -39.41 19.41 -40.66
N SER A 58 -38.66 19.78 -41.72
CA SER A 58 -37.23 20.07 -41.78
C SER A 58 -36.88 21.46 -41.25
N GLY A 59 -35.69 21.61 -40.68
CA GLY A 59 -35.06 22.91 -40.42
C GLY A 59 -33.55 22.79 -40.28
N SER A 60 -32.83 23.17 -41.33
CA SER A 60 -31.38 23.27 -41.41
C SER A 60 -30.81 24.38 -40.51
N LEU A 61 -29.63 24.21 -39.93
CA LEU A 61 -28.69 25.31 -39.68
C LEU A 61 -27.25 24.80 -39.62
N VAL A 62 -26.43 25.55 -40.35
CA VAL A 62 -25.03 25.37 -40.73
C VAL A 62 -24.10 25.53 -39.52
N VAL A 63 -23.12 24.64 -39.34
CA VAL A 63 -21.94 24.91 -38.51
C VAL A 63 -20.69 24.68 -39.35
N VAL A 64 -19.85 25.70 -39.33
CA VAL A 64 -18.63 25.89 -40.09
C VAL A 64 -17.58 24.87 -39.65
N ASP A 65 -16.98 24.21 -40.64
CA ASP A 65 -15.80 23.35 -40.55
C ASP A 65 -14.57 24.26 -40.36
N GLU A 66 -13.87 24.15 -39.24
CA GLU A 66 -12.49 24.64 -39.12
C GLU A 66 -11.58 23.46 -38.78
N LYS A 67 -10.83 23.06 -39.81
CA LYS A 67 -9.88 21.97 -39.84
C LYS A 67 -8.51 22.54 -39.48
N GLU A 68 -8.01 22.26 -38.28
CA GLU A 68 -6.57 22.36 -37.99
C GLU A 68 -5.95 20.95 -38.01
N ASP A 69 -5.09 20.74 -39.01
CA ASP A 69 -4.20 19.58 -39.12
C ASP A 69 -3.17 19.60 -37.98
N LEU A 70 -3.26 18.61 -37.08
CA LEU A 70 -2.21 18.36 -36.08
C LEU A 70 -1.06 17.56 -36.72
N PRO A 71 0.21 17.99 -36.57
CA PRO A 71 1.37 17.24 -37.06
C PRO A 71 1.60 15.95 -36.24
N PRO A 72 2.26 14.93 -36.82
CA PRO A 72 2.48 13.65 -36.15
C PRO A 72 3.34 13.82 -34.87
N PRO A 73 3.06 13.05 -33.80
CA PRO A 73 3.85 13.11 -32.58
C PRO A 73 5.29 12.63 -32.83
N PRO A 74 6.31 13.33 -32.31
CA PRO A 74 7.70 12.90 -32.43
C PRO A 74 7.96 11.61 -31.62
N PRO A 75 8.96 10.80 -32.00
CA PRO A 75 9.20 9.49 -31.42
C PRO A 75 9.55 9.59 -29.93
N SER A 76 8.89 8.76 -29.14
CA SER A 76 9.11 8.55 -27.72
C SER A 76 10.44 7.83 -27.51
N VAL A 77 11.42 8.53 -26.91
CA VAL A 77 12.69 7.92 -26.52
C VAL A 77 12.45 7.04 -25.29
N ALA A 78 12.39 5.73 -25.54
CA ALA A 78 12.64 4.72 -24.52
C ALA A 78 14.10 4.87 -24.05
N VAL A 79 14.30 5.06 -22.75
CA VAL A 79 15.64 4.89 -22.16
C VAL A 79 15.88 3.39 -22.04
N VAL A 80 16.57 2.88 -23.07
CA VAL A 80 17.14 1.54 -23.12
C VAL A 80 18.36 1.51 -22.20
N VAL A 81 18.42 0.56 -21.26
CA VAL A 81 19.67 0.15 -20.64
C VAL A 81 20.40 -0.73 -21.66
N GLU A 82 21.57 -0.27 -22.13
CA GLU A 82 22.45 -1.03 -23.01
C GLU A 82 22.93 -2.31 -22.30
N VAL A 83 22.54 -3.47 -22.83
CA VAL A 83 23.25 -4.74 -22.63
C VAL A 83 23.84 -5.12 -23.99
N LYS A 84 25.17 -5.05 -24.10
CA LYS A 84 25.90 -5.53 -25.28
C LYS A 84 25.78 -7.04 -25.40
N THR A 85 25.20 -7.54 -26.48
CA THR A 85 25.63 -8.79 -27.13
C THR A 85 25.20 -8.83 -28.60
N SER A 86 26.02 -9.50 -29.40
CA SER A 86 26.16 -9.45 -30.87
C SER A 86 24.98 -9.97 -31.69
N ALA A 87 24.90 -9.45 -32.92
CA ALA A 87 23.94 -9.71 -33.98
C ALA A 87 23.85 -11.17 -34.48
N THR A 88 22.67 -11.55 -35.01
CA THR A 88 22.48 -12.09 -36.38
C THR A 88 21.03 -11.83 -36.85
N GLN A 89 20.86 -11.49 -38.13
CA GLN A 89 19.62 -11.07 -38.82
C GLN A 89 18.75 -12.23 -39.31
N GLU A 90 17.44 -11.98 -39.43
CA GLU A 90 16.46 -12.37 -40.49
C GLU A 90 15.04 -12.26 -39.89
N GLY A 91 13.94 -11.83 -40.53
CA GLY A 91 13.63 -11.33 -41.86
C GLY A 91 12.28 -10.59 -41.80
N VAL A 92 12.00 -9.78 -42.83
CA VAL A 92 10.88 -8.83 -42.95
C VAL A 92 9.57 -9.54 -43.31
N GLY A 93 8.47 -9.15 -42.66
CA GLY A 93 7.10 -9.53 -43.04
C GLY A 93 6.15 -8.34 -42.90
N VAL A 94 5.76 -7.79 -44.05
CA VAL A 94 4.77 -6.71 -44.23
C VAL A 94 3.37 -7.27 -44.00
N PHE A 95 2.53 -6.60 -43.21
CA PHE A 95 1.07 -6.75 -43.30
C PHE A 95 0.37 -5.39 -43.14
N GLU A 96 -0.54 -5.17 -44.09
CA GLU A 96 -1.32 -3.96 -44.35
C GLU A 96 -2.29 -3.59 -43.21
N ALA A 97 -2.63 -2.30 -43.19
CA ALA A 97 -3.54 -1.66 -42.27
C ALA A 97 -5.02 -1.88 -42.66
N GLU A 98 -5.84 -2.35 -41.71
CA GLU A 98 -7.30 -2.24 -41.78
C GLU A 98 -7.84 -1.24 -40.73
N LYS A 99 -8.83 -0.43 -41.15
CA LYS A 99 -9.53 0.61 -40.38
C LYS A 99 -10.51 0.01 -39.35
N PRO A 100 -10.87 0.76 -38.28
CA PRO A 100 -11.45 0.18 -37.07
C PRO A 100 -12.99 0.09 -37.09
N LYS A 101 -13.53 -0.88 -36.35
CA LYS A 101 -14.94 -1.03 -35.95
C LYS A 101 -15.05 -1.21 -34.42
N PRO A 102 -16.25 -1.05 -33.82
CA PRO A 102 -16.45 -0.32 -32.57
C PRO A 102 -16.00 -1.07 -31.30
N THR A 103 -15.73 -0.28 -30.28
CA THR A 103 -15.23 -0.60 -28.94
C THR A 103 -15.94 -1.77 -28.26
N GLU A 104 -15.27 -2.92 -28.20
CA GLU A 104 -15.45 -3.89 -27.13
C GLU A 104 -14.63 -3.47 -25.90
N ASP A 105 -15.22 -3.63 -24.71
CA ASP A 105 -14.56 -3.47 -23.42
C ASP A 105 -13.26 -4.27 -23.39
N LYS A 106 -12.12 -3.60 -23.53
CA LYS A 106 -10.80 -4.22 -23.41
C LYS A 106 -10.67 -4.84 -22.02
N LYS A 107 -10.76 -6.17 -21.96
CA LYS A 107 -10.53 -6.95 -20.73
C LYS A 107 -9.14 -6.61 -20.20
N ILE A 108 -9.11 -6.12 -18.95
CA ILE A 108 -7.88 -5.82 -18.23
C ILE A 108 -7.07 -7.13 -18.11
N PRO A 109 -5.76 -7.14 -18.44
CA PRO A 109 -4.91 -8.28 -18.18
C PRO A 109 -4.84 -8.49 -16.66
N GLN A 110 -5.60 -9.44 -16.14
CA GLN A 110 -5.34 -9.98 -14.81
C GLN A 110 -4.06 -10.82 -14.94
N SER A 111 -3.01 -10.52 -14.19
CA SER A 111 -1.84 -11.38 -14.14
C SER A 111 -2.27 -12.75 -13.61
N LEU A 112 -2.38 -13.76 -14.49
CA LEU A 112 -2.79 -15.12 -14.12
C LEU A 112 -1.66 -15.92 -13.43
N VAL A 113 -0.50 -15.31 -13.23
CA VAL A 113 0.63 -15.93 -12.53
C VAL A 113 0.53 -15.56 -11.05
N SER A 114 0.14 -16.53 -10.22
CA SER A 114 0.25 -16.40 -8.77
C SER A 114 1.73 -16.34 -8.41
N PHE A 115 2.23 -15.14 -8.10
CA PHE A 115 3.53 -14.98 -7.47
C PHE A 115 3.39 -15.41 -6.01
N LYS A 116 4.13 -16.45 -5.62
CA LYS A 116 4.30 -16.84 -4.22
C LYS A 116 5.58 -16.20 -3.72
N GLU A 117 5.52 -15.50 -2.58
CA GLU A 117 6.71 -14.95 -1.93
C GLU A 117 7.68 -16.10 -1.56
N GLU A 118 8.98 -15.85 -1.77
CA GLU A 118 10.04 -16.81 -1.47
C GLU A 118 10.35 -16.82 0.03
N SER A 119 10.54 -18.00 0.61
CA SER A 119 10.81 -18.14 2.05
C SER A 119 12.09 -17.43 2.48
N ASN A 120 12.04 -16.70 3.59
CA ASN A 120 13.20 -16.05 4.22
C ASN A 120 13.92 -16.98 5.22
N VAL A 121 13.49 -18.24 5.35
CA VAL A 121 14.11 -19.22 6.25
C VAL A 121 15.24 -19.94 5.52
N VAL A 122 16.44 -19.95 6.09
CA VAL A 122 17.64 -20.55 5.48
C VAL A 122 17.48 -22.04 5.18
N ALA A 123 16.68 -22.76 5.98
CA ALA A 123 16.41 -24.18 5.78
C ALA A 123 15.65 -24.49 4.48
N ASP A 124 14.83 -23.54 4.01
CA ASP A 124 13.99 -23.70 2.82
C ASP A 124 14.73 -23.40 1.50
N LEU A 125 15.94 -22.84 1.60
CA LEU A 125 16.77 -22.48 0.45
C LEU A 125 17.38 -23.73 -0.20
N SER A 126 17.52 -23.69 -1.53
CA SER A 126 18.30 -24.68 -2.27
C SER A 126 19.78 -24.61 -1.90
N ASP A 127 20.53 -25.68 -2.15
CA ASP A 127 21.97 -25.72 -1.85
C ASP A 127 22.76 -24.62 -2.56
N SER A 128 22.37 -24.27 -3.80
CA SER A 128 22.98 -23.14 -4.54
C SER A 128 22.71 -21.80 -3.87
N GLU A 129 21.48 -21.56 -3.40
CA GLU A 129 21.10 -20.31 -2.75
C GLU A 129 21.77 -20.18 -1.38
N ARG A 130 21.83 -21.27 -0.60
CA ARG A 130 22.57 -21.31 0.67
C ARG A 130 24.06 -20.99 0.48
N LYS A 131 24.68 -21.55 -0.56
CA LYS A 131 26.07 -21.25 -0.91
C LYS A 131 26.25 -19.77 -1.27
N SER A 132 25.37 -19.22 -2.09
CA SER A 132 25.42 -17.79 -2.45
C SER A 132 25.23 -16.87 -1.24
N LEU A 133 24.36 -17.25 -0.29
CA LEU A 133 24.17 -16.52 0.97
C LEU A 133 25.44 -16.55 1.82
N GLN A 134 26.07 -17.71 1.99
CA GLN A 134 27.32 -17.84 2.73
C GLN A 134 28.46 -17.03 2.08
N GLU A 135 28.58 -17.08 0.76
CA GLU A 135 29.59 -16.31 0.02
C GLU A 135 29.36 -14.79 0.17
N LEU A 136 28.11 -14.32 0.06
CA LEU A 136 27.79 -12.92 0.28
C LEU A 136 28.08 -12.49 1.73
N ARG A 137 27.71 -13.33 2.70
CA ARG A 137 27.99 -13.09 4.12
C ARG A 137 29.48 -12.90 4.37
N GLN A 138 30.31 -13.77 3.79
CA GLN A 138 31.77 -13.65 3.85
C GLN A 138 32.27 -12.35 3.24
N LEU A 139 31.80 -11.97 2.05
CA LEU A 139 32.20 -10.70 1.41
C LEU A 139 31.82 -9.47 2.25
N VAL A 140 30.65 -9.48 2.89
CA VAL A 140 30.21 -8.41 3.78
C VAL A 140 31.09 -8.36 5.04
N GLN A 141 31.42 -9.51 5.63
CA GLN A 141 32.33 -9.60 6.78
C GLN A 141 33.72 -9.05 6.42
N GLU A 142 34.31 -9.51 5.33
CA GLU A 142 35.62 -9.03 4.85
C GLU A 142 35.63 -7.52 4.61
N ALA A 143 34.52 -6.97 4.09
CA ALA A 143 34.39 -5.54 3.85
C ALA A 143 34.20 -4.71 5.13
N LEU A 144 33.58 -5.27 6.17
CA LEU A 144 33.52 -4.66 7.50
C LEU A 144 34.91 -4.67 8.16
N ASP A 145 35.59 -5.82 8.15
CA ASP A 145 36.91 -5.97 8.75
C ASP A 145 37.97 -5.06 8.11
N SER A 146 37.83 -4.79 6.81
CA SER A 146 38.73 -3.93 6.03
C SER A 146 38.29 -2.45 5.96
N ASN A 147 37.28 -2.03 6.73
CA ASN A 147 36.70 -0.68 6.70
C ASN A 147 36.30 -0.21 5.28
N ARG A 148 35.96 -1.13 4.38
CA ARG A 148 35.61 -0.79 2.98
C ARG A 148 34.22 -0.15 2.82
N PHE A 149 33.47 -0.05 3.91
CA PHE A 149 32.23 0.72 4.01
C PHE A 149 32.44 2.13 4.60
N THR A 150 33.65 2.50 5.04
CA THR A 150 33.93 3.87 5.49
C THR A 150 34.14 4.77 4.28
N PHE A 151 33.21 5.70 4.04
CA PHE A 151 33.32 6.72 3.00
C PHE A 151 33.77 8.02 3.65
N SER A 152 34.93 8.55 3.25
CA SER A 152 35.41 9.86 3.71
C SER A 152 34.43 10.97 3.28
N PRO A 153 34.19 12.00 4.12
CA PRO A 153 33.29 13.09 3.76
C PRO A 153 33.82 13.90 2.56
N PRO A 154 32.95 14.39 1.66
CA PRO A 154 33.38 15.21 0.53
C PRO A 154 33.98 16.54 1.03
N PRO A 155 35.06 17.03 0.39
CA PRO A 155 35.70 18.28 0.78
C PRO A 155 34.74 19.48 0.58
N PRO A 156 34.81 20.52 1.42
CA PRO A 156 33.97 21.70 1.29
C PRO A 156 34.18 22.37 -0.07
N PRO A 157 33.11 22.92 -0.68
CA PRO A 157 33.20 23.58 -1.97
C PRO A 157 34.18 24.78 -1.88
N PRO A 158 35.05 24.98 -2.89
CA PRO A 158 35.93 26.14 -2.90
C PRO A 158 35.09 27.42 -2.96
N PRO A 159 35.53 28.49 -2.27
CA PRO A 159 34.78 29.75 -2.24
C PRO A 159 34.61 30.32 -3.66
N PRO A 160 33.49 31.03 -3.94
CA PRO A 160 33.17 31.52 -5.27
C PRO A 160 34.27 32.43 -5.80
N LYS A 161 34.75 32.17 -7.02
CA LYS A 161 35.53 33.14 -7.78
C LYS A 161 34.55 34.13 -8.40
N ASP A 162 34.61 35.37 -7.95
CA ASP A 162 33.92 36.49 -8.59
C ASP A 162 34.29 36.56 -10.07
N ALA A 163 33.27 36.55 -10.93
CA ALA A 163 33.39 36.76 -12.36
C ALA A 163 32.59 38.00 -12.73
N GLU A 164 33.18 39.19 -12.54
CA GLU A 164 32.74 40.39 -13.21
C GLU A 164 33.34 40.45 -14.63
N LYS A 165 32.46 40.46 -15.64
CA LYS A 165 32.78 40.91 -16.99
C LYS A 165 32.63 42.43 -17.01
N GLN A 166 33.63 43.19 -17.49
CA GLN A 166 33.72 43.70 -18.87
C GLN A 166 34.74 44.87 -19.02
N CYS A 167 35.25 44.99 -20.26
CA CYS A 167 35.81 46.16 -20.95
C CYS A 167 37.30 46.52 -20.81
N SER A 168 37.91 46.60 -21.99
CA SER A 168 39.24 47.11 -22.30
C SER A 168 39.31 48.64 -22.25
N ALA A 169 40.40 49.19 -21.70
CA ALA A 169 41.06 50.41 -22.16
C ALA A 169 42.42 50.58 -21.45
N GLN A 170 43.26 51.42 -22.04
CA GLN A 170 44.72 51.56 -21.95
C GLN A 170 45.31 52.24 -20.68
N GLU A 171 46.63 52.01 -20.52
CA GLU A 171 47.72 52.92 -20.06
C GLU A 171 47.88 53.37 -18.58
N ALA A 172 48.94 52.83 -17.95
CA ALA A 172 50.09 53.49 -17.25
C ALA A 172 49.84 54.42 -16.01
N PRO A 173 50.88 54.87 -15.26
CA PRO A 173 51.22 54.37 -13.92
C PRO A 173 51.27 55.44 -12.79
N ILE A 174 51.56 55.04 -11.53
CA ILE A 174 52.41 55.73 -10.48
C ILE A 174 51.84 55.75 -9.02
N LYS A 175 52.70 55.26 -8.09
CA LYS A 175 53.02 55.59 -6.65
C LYS A 175 51.90 55.94 -5.63
N LEU A 176 51.79 55.31 -4.45
CA LEU A 176 52.64 55.24 -3.21
C LEU A 176 52.12 56.21 -2.12
N GLU A 177 51.62 55.69 -0.98
CA GLU A 177 51.97 56.12 0.40
C GLU A 177 51.15 55.43 1.52
N ASN A 178 51.90 54.85 2.48
CA ASN A 178 51.77 54.86 3.95
C ASN A 178 50.51 54.37 4.71
N ALA A 179 50.66 53.15 5.30
CA ALA A 179 50.67 52.78 6.75
C ALA A 179 49.96 53.68 7.80
N PRO A 180 49.43 53.16 8.94
CA PRO A 180 50.04 52.08 9.74
C PRO A 180 49.12 51.05 10.43
N ALA A 181 49.80 50.04 10.97
CA ALA A 181 49.35 48.87 11.73
C ALA A 181 48.77 49.16 13.13
N VAL A 182 48.15 48.12 13.73
CA VAL A 182 48.19 47.62 15.14
C VAL A 182 46.85 46.87 15.44
N PRO A 183 46.80 45.75 16.21
CA PRO A 183 47.66 44.59 16.34
C PRO A 183 46.89 43.24 16.19
N SER A 184 47.64 42.15 16.08
CA SER A 184 47.21 40.75 16.09
C SER A 184 46.79 40.25 17.48
N GLU A 185 45.62 39.61 17.58
CA GLU A 185 45.30 38.63 18.64
C GLU A 185 45.39 37.20 18.08
N PRO A 186 45.86 36.21 18.87
CA PRO A 186 46.17 34.87 18.38
C PRO A 186 44.92 33.97 18.33
N THR A 187 44.67 33.40 17.16
CA THR A 187 43.72 32.29 16.95
C THR A 187 44.24 31.04 17.69
N PRO A 188 43.41 30.33 18.49
CA PRO A 188 43.82 29.06 19.06
C PRO A 188 43.89 28.00 17.96
N ARG A 189 45.05 27.36 17.87
CA ARG A 189 45.29 26.16 17.06
C ARG A 189 44.47 25.01 17.68
N ILE A 190 43.42 24.58 17.01
CA ILE A 190 42.75 23.32 17.30
C ILE A 190 43.72 22.22 16.84
N GLU A 191 44.34 21.53 17.80
CA GLU A 191 45.01 20.26 17.53
C GLU A 191 43.92 19.20 17.33
N GLU A 192 43.75 18.75 16.09
CA GLU A 192 42.98 17.55 15.76
C GLU A 192 43.66 16.36 16.43
N ASN A 193 42.96 15.73 17.39
CA ASN A 193 43.45 14.57 18.11
C ASN A 193 43.09 13.29 17.32
N PRO A 194 44.06 12.60 16.68
CA PRO A 194 43.78 11.42 15.85
C PRO A 194 43.22 10.23 16.64
N GLU A 195 43.35 10.22 17.97
CA GLU A 195 42.76 9.18 18.82
C GLU A 195 41.23 9.30 18.98
N LYS A 196 40.67 10.52 18.86
CA LYS A 196 39.21 10.72 18.88
C LYS A 196 38.57 10.27 17.56
N GLU A 197 39.19 10.59 16.43
CA GLU A 197 38.74 10.09 15.13
C GLU A 197 38.88 8.57 15.03
N ALA A 198 39.98 7.99 15.51
CA ALA A 198 40.14 6.53 15.54
C ALA A 198 39.11 5.82 16.45
N GLN A 199 38.71 6.43 17.56
CA GLN A 199 37.68 5.90 18.45
C GLN A 199 36.25 6.09 17.89
N GLU A 200 35.97 7.17 17.16
CA GLU A 200 34.70 7.37 16.47
C GLU A 200 34.56 6.44 15.26
N VAL A 201 35.63 6.23 14.49
CA VAL A 201 35.67 5.28 13.36
C VAL A 201 35.54 3.84 13.85
N ALA A 202 36.14 3.49 15.00
CA ALA A 202 35.98 2.16 15.60
C ALA A 202 34.56 1.91 16.15
N LYS A 203 33.90 2.93 16.71
CA LYS A 203 32.47 2.85 17.08
C LYS A 203 31.54 2.80 15.87
N GLU A 204 31.87 3.52 14.78
CA GLU A 204 31.14 3.45 13.49
C GLU A 204 31.24 2.06 12.85
N ALA A 205 32.41 1.41 12.92
CA ALA A 205 32.62 0.06 12.40
C ALA A 205 31.87 -1.02 13.19
N GLU A 206 31.69 -0.84 14.51
CA GLU A 206 30.97 -1.77 15.40
C GLU A 206 29.42 -1.70 15.30
N GLN A 207 28.84 -0.75 14.54
CA GLN A 207 27.38 -0.55 14.47
C GLN A 207 26.82 -0.28 13.07
N LEU A 208 27.42 -0.83 12.01
CA LEU A 208 26.80 -0.70 10.68
C LEU A 208 25.43 -1.42 10.66
N SER A 209 24.35 -0.64 10.60
CA SER A 209 22.98 -1.13 10.56
C SER A 209 22.29 -0.70 9.27
N ILE A 210 21.40 -1.54 8.78
CA ILE A 210 20.52 -1.22 7.65
C ILE A 210 19.08 -1.49 8.08
N TRP A 211 18.21 -0.48 7.89
CA TRP A 211 16.81 -0.53 8.33
C TRP A 211 16.62 -0.88 9.82
N GLY A 212 17.53 -0.44 10.69
CA GLY A 212 17.49 -0.72 12.13
C GLY A 212 18.02 -2.11 12.52
N ILE A 213 18.53 -2.89 11.57
CA ILE A 213 19.11 -4.22 11.83
C ILE A 213 20.63 -4.14 11.77
N PRO A 214 21.36 -4.50 12.83
CA PRO A 214 22.81 -4.56 12.81
C PRO A 214 23.28 -5.69 11.89
N LEU A 215 24.13 -5.38 10.92
CA LEU A 215 24.64 -6.40 10.00
C LEU A 215 25.57 -7.38 10.72
N LEU A 216 25.39 -8.66 10.42
CA LEU A 216 26.16 -9.83 10.89
C LEU A 216 26.10 -10.12 12.39
N LYS A 217 25.26 -9.43 13.16
CA LYS A 217 25.10 -9.69 14.61
C LYS A 217 24.13 -10.82 14.94
N ASP A 218 23.10 -10.99 14.12
CA ASP A 218 22.08 -12.02 14.29
C ASP A 218 21.48 -12.48 12.95
N ASP A 219 20.61 -13.49 13.03
CA ASP A 219 20.02 -14.18 11.87
C ASP A 219 19.14 -13.29 11.00
N ARG A 220 18.70 -12.12 11.48
CA ARG A 220 17.96 -11.14 10.65
C ARG A 220 18.82 -10.58 9.53
N THR A 221 20.14 -10.66 9.67
CA THR A 221 21.07 -10.32 8.59
C THR A 221 20.84 -11.18 7.35
N ASP A 222 20.59 -12.47 7.53
CA ASP A 222 20.41 -13.38 6.40
C ASP A 222 19.16 -13.00 5.59
N VAL A 223 18.08 -12.57 6.28
CA VAL A 223 16.87 -12.04 5.65
C VAL A 223 17.17 -10.82 4.78
N ILE A 224 18.02 -9.90 5.26
CA ILE A 224 18.46 -8.72 4.50
C ILE A 224 19.31 -9.14 3.30
N LEU A 225 20.31 -9.99 3.49
CA LEU A 225 21.20 -10.42 2.41
C LEU A 225 20.43 -11.16 1.30
N LEU A 226 19.42 -11.96 1.66
CA LEU A 226 18.54 -12.62 0.70
C LEU A 226 17.78 -11.63 -0.19
N LYS A 227 17.35 -10.47 0.33
CA LYS A 227 16.72 -9.42 -0.50
C LYS A 227 17.67 -8.92 -1.60
N PHE A 228 18.93 -8.66 -1.26
CA PHE A 228 19.95 -8.24 -2.23
C PHE A 228 20.29 -9.35 -3.24
N LEU A 229 20.41 -10.59 -2.78
CA LEU A 229 20.66 -11.75 -3.66
C LEU A 229 19.52 -11.93 -4.66
N ARG A 230 18.27 -11.95 -4.21
CA ARG A 230 17.09 -12.08 -5.09
C ARG A 230 16.99 -10.95 -6.09
N ALA A 231 17.28 -9.72 -5.68
CA ALA A 231 17.29 -8.57 -6.58
C ALA A 231 18.37 -8.65 -7.67
N ARG A 232 19.34 -9.55 -7.53
CA ARG A 232 20.44 -9.79 -8.49
C ARG A 232 20.50 -11.24 -8.95
N ASP A 233 19.38 -11.96 -8.91
CA ASP A 233 19.26 -13.36 -9.35
C ASP A 233 20.37 -14.26 -8.78
N PHE A 234 20.67 -14.09 -7.48
CA PHE A 234 21.71 -14.79 -6.72
C PHE A 234 23.15 -14.63 -7.27
N LYS A 235 23.40 -13.61 -8.10
CA LYS A 235 24.76 -13.20 -8.51
C LYS A 235 25.45 -12.48 -7.36
N VAL A 236 26.23 -13.23 -6.59
CA VAL A 236 26.86 -12.77 -5.33
C VAL A 236 27.62 -11.45 -5.48
N LYS A 237 28.46 -11.32 -6.52
CA LYS A 237 29.24 -10.10 -6.75
C LYS A 237 28.37 -8.86 -7.01
N ASP A 238 27.30 -9.03 -7.79
CA ASP A 238 26.39 -7.93 -8.12
C ASP A 238 25.56 -7.54 -6.88
N ALA A 239 25.14 -8.52 -6.08
CA ALA A 239 24.46 -8.29 -4.80
C ALA A 239 25.37 -7.55 -3.80
N PHE A 240 26.65 -7.94 -3.72
CA PHE A 240 27.64 -7.26 -2.88
C PHE A 240 27.88 -5.81 -3.32
N VAL A 241 27.97 -5.55 -4.63
CA VAL A 241 28.07 -4.17 -5.15
C VAL A 241 26.82 -3.37 -4.79
N MET A 242 25.63 -3.96 -4.91
CA MET A 242 24.37 -3.32 -4.57
C MET A 242 24.32 -2.92 -3.09
N ILE A 243 24.53 -3.86 -2.15
CA ILE A 243 24.47 -3.54 -0.71
C ILE A 243 25.51 -2.49 -0.31
N ARG A 244 26.72 -2.53 -0.88
CA ARG A 244 27.74 -1.50 -0.64
C ARG A 244 27.29 -0.12 -1.13
N ASN A 245 26.71 -0.05 -2.33
CA ASN A 245 26.19 1.21 -2.86
C ASN A 245 25.01 1.72 -2.02
N THR A 246 24.14 0.82 -1.54
CA THR A 246 23.04 1.18 -0.64
C THR A 246 23.57 1.73 0.67
N ILE A 247 24.54 1.09 1.32
CA ILE A 247 25.17 1.60 2.56
C ILE A 247 25.77 2.99 2.34
N LYS A 248 26.50 3.17 1.23
CA LYS A 248 27.05 4.47 0.85
C LYS A 248 25.97 5.54 0.72
N TRP A 249 24.93 5.24 -0.06
CA TRP A 249 23.82 6.15 -0.29
C TRP A 249 23.09 6.51 1.01
N ARG A 250 22.89 5.54 1.91
CA ARG A 250 22.25 5.78 3.22
C ARG A 250 23.03 6.81 4.05
N LYS A 251 24.37 6.71 4.07
CA LYS A 251 25.25 7.67 4.75
C LYS A 251 25.18 9.05 4.09
N GLU A 252 25.30 9.11 2.76
CA GLU A 252 25.26 10.37 1.99
C GLU A 252 23.89 11.08 2.07
N PHE A 253 22.79 10.32 2.09
CA PHE A 253 21.44 10.86 2.20
C PHE A 253 21.06 11.24 3.64
N GLY A 254 21.81 10.76 4.63
CA GLY A 254 21.58 10.97 6.05
C GLY A 254 20.34 10.23 6.58
N ILE A 255 20.14 8.97 6.16
CA ILE A 255 18.92 8.20 6.47
C ILE A 255 18.68 8.05 7.97
N ASP A 256 19.73 7.85 8.76
CA ASP A 256 19.56 7.61 10.19
C ASP A 256 19.04 8.84 10.93
N ALA A 257 19.53 10.03 10.57
CA ALA A 257 18.99 11.29 11.08
C ALA A 257 17.61 11.62 10.49
N LEU A 258 17.41 11.32 9.19
CA LEU A 258 16.16 11.59 8.48
C LEU A 258 14.97 10.94 9.17
N VAL A 259 15.09 9.73 9.72
CA VAL A 259 13.93 9.01 10.28
C VAL A 259 13.28 9.74 11.47
N ASP A 260 14.06 10.52 12.21
CA ASP A 260 13.60 11.27 13.38
C ASP A 260 13.34 12.76 13.08
N GLU A 261 13.59 13.20 11.84
CA GLU A 261 13.36 14.59 11.40
C GLU A 261 11.85 14.91 11.32
N ASP A 262 11.44 16.11 11.73
CA ASP A 262 10.06 16.56 11.53
C ASP A 262 9.92 17.22 10.15
N LEU A 263 9.28 16.50 9.23
CA LEU A 263 9.00 16.98 7.87
C LEU A 263 7.54 17.40 7.65
N GLY A 264 6.72 17.35 8.71
CA GLY A 264 5.29 17.62 8.68
C GLY A 264 4.42 16.46 8.15
N ASP A 265 3.10 16.67 8.24
CA ASP A 265 2.01 15.74 7.91
C ASP A 265 1.33 16.05 6.56
N GLU A 266 1.90 16.97 5.78
CA GLU A 266 1.28 17.56 4.58
C GLU A 266 0.88 16.52 3.50
N TRP A 267 1.49 15.33 3.52
CA TRP A 267 1.30 14.28 2.51
C TRP A 267 0.74 12.97 3.08
N GLU A 268 0.24 12.95 4.31
CA GLU A 268 -0.35 11.73 4.92
C GLU A 268 -1.56 11.20 4.14
N LYS A 269 -2.32 12.07 3.48
CA LYS A 269 -3.40 11.66 2.57
C LYS A 269 -2.90 11.05 1.27
N VAL A 270 -1.68 11.39 0.85
CA VAL A 270 -1.06 10.87 -0.38
C VAL A 270 -0.52 9.47 -0.15
N VAL A 271 0.10 9.23 1.00
CA VAL A 271 0.63 7.91 1.36
C VAL A 271 0.41 7.62 2.84
N PHE A 272 -0.21 6.47 3.13
CA PHE A 272 -0.45 6.01 4.49
C PHE A 272 -0.40 4.48 4.60
N MET A 273 -0.19 3.97 5.82
CA MET A 273 -0.27 2.54 6.14
C MET A 273 -1.61 2.27 6.79
N HIS A 274 -2.35 1.25 6.34
CA HIS A 274 -3.64 0.90 6.93
C HIS A 274 -3.99 -0.57 6.73
N GLY A 275 -4.25 -1.30 7.81
CA GLY A 275 -4.65 -2.70 7.76
C GLY A 275 -3.57 -3.66 7.25
N TYR A 276 -3.96 -4.92 7.12
CA TYR A 276 -3.10 -6.03 6.74
C TYR A 276 -3.76 -6.90 5.66
N ASP A 277 -2.94 -7.50 4.80
CA ASP A 277 -3.40 -8.53 3.90
C ASP A 277 -3.57 -9.89 4.61
N ARG A 278 -4.13 -10.87 3.91
CA ARG A 278 -4.40 -12.22 4.44
C ARG A 278 -3.13 -13.00 4.77
N GLU A 279 -1.97 -12.55 4.30
CA GLU A 279 -0.66 -13.14 4.57
C GLU A 279 0.10 -12.39 5.68
N GLY A 280 -0.52 -11.32 6.24
CA GLY A 280 0.03 -10.53 7.34
C GLY A 280 0.89 -9.35 6.92
N HIS A 281 1.00 -9.05 5.62
CA HIS A 281 1.73 -7.89 5.13
C HIS A 281 1.00 -6.60 5.51
N PRO A 282 1.68 -5.60 6.10
CA PRO A 282 1.07 -4.30 6.30
C PRO A 282 0.83 -3.64 4.94
N VAL A 283 -0.32 -2.98 4.79
CA VAL A 283 -0.76 -2.44 3.52
C VAL A 283 -0.44 -0.95 3.42
N CYS A 284 0.28 -0.56 2.38
CA CYS A 284 0.60 0.82 2.05
C CYS A 284 -0.28 1.34 0.91
N TYR A 285 -1.06 2.38 1.18
CA TYR A 285 -1.89 3.07 0.18
C TYR A 285 -1.12 4.25 -0.42
N ASN A 286 -1.17 4.38 -1.75
CA ASN A 286 -0.61 5.49 -2.52
C ASN A 286 -1.74 6.13 -3.32
N VAL A 287 -2.20 7.31 -2.92
CA VAL A 287 -3.37 8.00 -3.49
C VAL A 287 -2.91 9.10 -4.43
N TYR A 288 -2.69 8.76 -5.69
CA TYR A 288 -2.17 9.72 -6.67
C TYR A 288 -3.17 10.82 -7.03
N GLY A 289 -4.46 10.59 -6.80
CA GLY A 289 -5.53 11.57 -7.00
C GLY A 289 -5.37 12.84 -6.15
N GLU A 290 -4.72 12.75 -4.98
CA GLU A 290 -4.47 13.91 -4.11
C GLU A 290 -3.65 15.02 -4.80
N PHE A 291 -2.82 14.65 -5.79
CA PHE A 291 -2.07 15.61 -6.60
C PHE A 291 -2.91 16.37 -7.64
N GLN A 292 -4.24 16.18 -7.66
CA GLN A 292 -5.15 17.12 -8.30
C GLN A 292 -5.32 18.41 -7.50
N ASN A 293 -5.20 18.33 -6.16
CA ASN A 293 -5.24 19.52 -5.34
C ASN A 293 -4.03 20.40 -5.69
N LYS A 294 -4.30 21.63 -6.13
CA LYS A 294 -3.26 22.57 -6.58
C LYS A 294 -2.29 22.93 -5.48
N GLU A 295 -2.75 23.01 -4.24
CA GLU A 295 -1.92 23.33 -3.08
C GLU A 295 -0.96 22.18 -2.76
N VAL A 296 -1.49 20.94 -2.66
CA VAL A 296 -0.67 19.74 -2.44
C VAL A 296 0.35 19.55 -3.57
N TYR A 297 -0.08 19.75 -4.82
CA TYR A 297 0.80 19.66 -5.98
C TYR A 297 1.90 20.73 -5.96
N ALA A 298 1.55 21.99 -5.67
CA ALA A 298 2.52 23.08 -5.62
C ALA A 298 3.52 22.88 -4.47
N LYS A 299 3.04 22.43 -3.30
CA LYS A 299 3.90 22.10 -2.14
C LYS A 299 4.87 20.95 -2.43
N ALA A 300 4.52 20.02 -3.30
CA ALA A 300 5.37 18.89 -3.65
C ALA A 300 6.29 19.13 -4.86
N PHE A 301 5.85 19.90 -5.87
CA PHE A 301 6.49 19.88 -7.19
C PHE A 301 6.79 21.24 -7.82
N SER A 302 6.46 22.39 -7.19
CA SER A 302 6.61 23.69 -7.87
C SER A 302 8.06 24.09 -8.19
N ASP A 303 9.02 23.59 -7.41
CA ASP A 303 10.43 23.92 -7.52
C ASP A 303 11.28 22.72 -7.05
N GLU A 304 12.60 22.85 -7.21
CA GLU A 304 13.54 21.76 -6.90
C GLU A 304 13.63 21.45 -5.40
N GLU A 305 13.57 22.47 -4.56
CA GLU A 305 13.63 22.33 -3.11
C GLU A 305 12.42 21.55 -2.59
N LYS A 306 11.22 21.88 -3.06
CA LYS A 306 9.99 21.16 -2.70
C LYS A 306 9.97 19.72 -3.22
N ARG A 307 10.49 19.48 -4.42
CA ARG A 307 10.67 18.11 -4.95
C ARG A 307 11.62 17.30 -4.08
N ALA A 308 12.73 17.91 -3.66
CA ALA A 308 13.68 17.27 -2.75
C ALA A 308 13.06 17.02 -1.37
N LYS A 309 12.30 17.97 -0.82
CA LYS A 309 11.56 17.83 0.44
C LYS A 309 10.56 16.67 0.36
N PHE A 310 9.76 16.61 -0.71
CA PHE A 310 8.81 15.52 -0.94
C PHE A 310 9.52 14.16 -1.06
N LEU A 311 10.64 14.09 -1.79
CA LEU A 311 11.42 12.86 -1.89
C LEU A 311 11.98 12.43 -0.52
N ARG A 312 12.56 13.36 0.26
CA ARG A 312 13.04 13.09 1.62
C ARG A 312 11.91 12.57 2.50
N TRP A 313 10.75 13.22 2.48
CA TRP A 313 9.56 12.77 3.22
C TRP A 313 9.09 11.37 2.79
N ARG A 314 9.03 11.10 1.49
CA ARG A 314 8.61 9.78 0.97
C ARG A 314 9.55 8.67 1.43
N ILE A 315 10.86 8.95 1.41
CA ILE A 315 11.90 8.03 1.87
C ILE A 315 11.82 7.85 3.39
N GLN A 316 11.63 8.91 4.16
CA GLN A 316 11.41 8.84 5.60
C GLN A 316 10.20 7.97 5.94
N PHE A 317 9.06 8.19 5.29
CA PHE A 317 7.86 7.37 5.47
C PHE A 317 8.15 5.89 5.21
N LEU A 318 8.86 5.59 4.12
CA LEU A 318 9.21 4.21 3.78
C LEU A 318 10.16 3.60 4.81
N GLU A 319 11.20 4.31 5.24
CA GLU A 319 12.13 3.86 6.29
C GLU A 319 11.40 3.57 7.61
N ARG A 320 10.52 4.49 8.05
CA ARG A 320 9.69 4.31 9.25
C ARG A 320 8.77 3.10 9.12
N SER A 321 8.26 2.83 7.93
CA SER A 321 7.41 1.66 7.66
C SER A 321 8.21 0.37 7.67
N ILE A 322 9.39 0.35 7.02
CA ILE A 322 10.27 -0.83 6.97
C ILE A 322 10.79 -1.21 8.36
N ARG A 323 11.16 -0.23 9.19
CA ARG A 323 11.65 -0.48 10.56
C ARG A 323 10.60 -1.13 11.48
N LYS A 324 9.32 -1.13 11.09
CA LYS A 324 8.23 -1.81 11.81
C LYS A 324 8.00 -3.26 11.33
N LEU A 325 8.67 -3.69 10.27
CA LEU A 325 8.55 -5.04 9.73
C LEU A 325 9.31 -6.06 10.59
N ASP A 326 8.89 -7.32 10.49
CA ASP A 326 9.54 -8.42 11.20
C ASP A 326 10.59 -9.09 10.31
N PHE A 327 11.86 -8.78 10.57
CA PHE A 327 13.00 -9.37 9.88
C PHE A 327 13.49 -10.69 10.53
N SER A 328 12.79 -11.23 11.53
CA SER A 328 13.12 -12.56 12.03
C SER A 328 12.96 -13.61 10.92
N PRO A 329 13.72 -14.73 10.96
CA PRO A 329 13.54 -15.82 10.00
C PRO A 329 12.09 -16.32 9.99
N GLY A 330 11.43 -16.21 8.84
CA GLY A 330 10.00 -16.54 8.68
C GLY A 330 9.03 -15.41 9.03
N GLY A 331 9.52 -14.27 9.52
CA GLY A 331 8.76 -13.05 9.75
C GLY A 331 8.33 -12.34 8.46
N VAL A 332 7.33 -11.47 8.60
CA VAL A 332 6.78 -10.67 7.50
C VAL A 332 7.62 -9.41 7.30
N CYS A 333 8.46 -9.43 6.26
CA CYS A 333 9.42 -8.36 5.95
C CYS A 333 9.18 -7.66 4.60
N THR A 334 7.94 -7.68 4.12
CA THR A 334 7.49 -7.08 2.85
C THR A 334 6.18 -6.31 3.07
N ILE A 335 5.87 -5.41 2.13
CA ILE A 335 4.73 -4.51 2.16
C ILE A 335 3.81 -4.84 0.99
N PHE A 336 2.50 -4.90 1.25
CA PHE A 336 1.48 -4.95 0.21
C PHE A 336 1.14 -3.53 -0.22
N GLN A 337 1.23 -3.21 -1.51
CA GLN A 337 1.01 -1.85 -2.00
C GLN A 337 -0.32 -1.73 -2.75
N VAL A 338 -1.18 -0.81 -2.31
CA VAL A 338 -2.36 -0.37 -3.05
C VAL A 338 -2.06 0.99 -3.68
N ASN A 339 -2.25 1.10 -4.98
CA ASN A 339 -1.97 2.31 -5.76
C ASN A 339 -3.28 2.80 -6.37
N ASP A 340 -3.85 3.85 -5.81
CA ASP A 340 -5.08 4.44 -6.29
C ASP A 340 -4.79 5.44 -7.42
N LEU A 341 -5.23 5.06 -8.62
CA LEU A 341 -5.11 5.87 -9.83
C LEU A 341 -6.38 6.66 -10.15
N LYS A 342 -7.39 6.63 -9.27
CA LYS A 342 -8.56 7.50 -9.39
C LYS A 342 -8.07 8.93 -9.48
N ASN A 343 -8.50 9.64 -10.52
CA ASN A 343 -8.14 11.05 -10.70
C ASN A 343 -6.63 11.32 -10.78
N SER A 344 -5.78 10.30 -10.99
CA SER A 344 -4.33 10.51 -11.08
C SER A 344 -4.00 11.51 -12.21
N PRO A 345 -3.09 12.46 -11.99
CA PRO A 345 -2.71 13.40 -13.02
C PRO A 345 -2.20 12.68 -14.27
N GLY A 346 -2.73 13.08 -15.43
CA GLY A 346 -2.33 12.52 -16.72
C GLY A 346 -0.87 12.84 -17.09
N PRO A 347 -0.40 12.31 -18.23
CA PRO A 347 1.00 12.41 -18.67
C PRO A 347 1.50 13.84 -18.92
N ALA A 348 0.61 14.84 -18.94
CA ALA A 348 0.94 16.25 -19.16
C ALA A 348 1.68 16.92 -17.99
N LYS A 349 1.60 16.39 -16.75
CA LYS A 349 2.30 16.96 -15.58
C LYS A 349 3.76 16.50 -15.52
N ARG A 350 4.64 17.17 -16.27
CA ARG A 350 6.07 16.82 -16.41
C ARG A 350 6.82 16.72 -15.08
N ASP A 351 6.59 17.64 -14.13
CA ASP A 351 7.34 17.68 -12.87
C ASP A 351 7.05 16.49 -11.96
N LEU A 352 5.77 16.13 -11.83
CA LEU A 352 5.37 14.90 -11.13
C LEU A 352 6.03 13.67 -11.75
N ARG A 353 6.11 13.64 -13.09
CA ARG A 353 6.73 12.53 -13.80
C ARG A 353 8.24 12.46 -13.54
N LEU A 354 8.91 13.61 -13.47
CA LEU A 354 10.34 13.69 -13.14
C LEU A 354 10.60 13.25 -11.70
N ALA A 355 9.82 13.77 -10.74
CA ALA A 355 9.93 13.40 -9.34
C ALA A 355 9.65 11.90 -9.11
N THR A 356 8.62 11.36 -9.79
CA THR A 356 8.30 9.93 -9.76
C THR A 356 9.44 9.10 -10.33
N LYS A 357 10.06 9.53 -11.45
CA LYS A 357 11.20 8.84 -12.04
C LYS A 357 12.40 8.81 -11.09
N GLN A 358 12.72 9.94 -10.46
CA GLN A 358 13.80 10.04 -9.48
C GLN A 358 13.53 9.14 -8.27
N ALA A 359 12.32 9.19 -7.71
CA ALA A 359 11.92 8.34 -6.60
C ALA A 359 12.01 6.85 -6.96
N LEU A 360 11.52 6.44 -8.13
CA LEU A 360 11.61 5.05 -8.59
C LEU A 360 13.05 4.56 -8.71
N GLN A 361 13.95 5.40 -9.22
CA GLN A 361 15.37 5.04 -9.32
C GLN A 361 15.98 4.83 -7.93
N VAL A 362 15.74 5.75 -6.99
CA VAL A 362 16.19 5.61 -5.59
C VAL A 362 15.65 4.33 -4.96
N LEU A 363 14.36 4.02 -5.17
CA LEU A 363 13.73 2.82 -4.63
C LEU A 363 14.31 1.53 -5.22
N GLN A 364 14.53 1.48 -6.54
CA GLN A 364 15.10 0.31 -7.22
C GLN A 364 16.54 0.03 -6.80
N ASP A 365 17.34 1.07 -6.59
CA ASP A 365 18.76 0.94 -6.27
C ASP A 365 19.00 0.61 -4.79
N ASN A 366 18.11 1.04 -3.89
CA ASN A 366 18.35 1.01 -2.45
C ASN A 366 17.34 0.21 -1.62
N TYR A 367 16.20 -0.19 -2.17
CA TYR A 367 15.13 -0.91 -1.44
C TYR A 367 14.73 -2.21 -2.17
N PRO A 368 15.64 -3.18 -2.30
CA PRO A 368 15.36 -4.44 -2.98
C PRO A 368 14.32 -5.28 -2.23
N GLU A 369 13.41 -5.90 -2.98
CA GLU A 369 12.49 -6.95 -2.48
C GLU A 369 11.71 -6.58 -1.19
N PHE A 370 11.19 -5.35 -1.12
CA PHE A 370 10.25 -4.91 -0.07
C PHE A 370 8.78 -4.98 -0.46
N VAL A 371 8.47 -5.26 -1.73
CA VAL A 371 7.08 -5.31 -2.22
C VAL A 371 6.67 -6.76 -2.41
N ALA A 372 5.66 -7.19 -1.65
CA ALA A 372 5.03 -8.51 -1.79
C ALA A 372 4.12 -8.55 -3.03
N LYS A 373 3.19 -7.59 -3.10
CA LYS A 373 2.24 -7.41 -4.20
C LYS A 373 1.95 -5.93 -4.42
N GLN A 374 1.62 -5.56 -5.64
CA GLN A 374 1.23 -4.19 -6.00
C GLN A 374 -0.10 -4.20 -6.77
N VAL A 375 -1.17 -3.73 -6.13
CA VAL A 375 -2.50 -3.63 -6.71
C VAL A 375 -2.77 -2.19 -7.11
N PHE A 376 -2.98 -1.96 -8.40
CA PHE A 376 -3.41 -0.69 -8.95
C PHE A 376 -4.94 -0.70 -9.06
N ILE A 377 -5.59 0.19 -8.32
CA ILE A 377 -7.05 0.31 -8.26
C ILE A 377 -7.52 1.56 -9.00
N ASN A 378 -8.80 1.56 -9.39
CA ASN A 378 -9.41 2.65 -10.13
C ASN A 378 -8.62 3.04 -11.39
N VAL A 379 -7.99 2.05 -12.04
CA VAL A 379 -7.07 2.26 -13.16
C VAL A 379 -7.82 2.92 -14.32
N PRO A 380 -7.41 4.12 -14.77
CA PRO A 380 -8.02 4.75 -15.92
C PRO A 380 -7.58 4.06 -17.21
N TRP A 381 -8.43 4.10 -18.24
CA TRP A 381 -8.21 3.37 -19.50
C TRP A 381 -6.87 3.72 -20.18
N TRP A 382 -6.42 4.97 -20.09
CA TRP A 382 -5.16 5.44 -20.67
C TRP A 382 -3.93 4.82 -19.99
N TYR A 383 -4.03 4.48 -18.70
CA TYR A 383 -2.91 3.90 -17.96
C TYR A 383 -2.59 2.50 -18.48
N LEU A 384 -3.60 1.75 -18.92
CA LEU A 384 -3.37 0.45 -19.56
C LEU A 384 -2.53 0.58 -20.83
N ALA A 385 -2.80 1.59 -21.66
CA ALA A 385 -1.99 1.87 -22.84
C ALA A 385 -0.55 2.23 -22.46
N PHE A 386 -0.38 3.08 -21.44
CA PHE A 386 0.94 3.39 -20.89
C PHE A 386 1.67 2.14 -20.39
N TYR A 387 1.01 1.29 -19.60
CA TYR A 387 1.59 0.04 -19.09
C TYR A 387 2.01 -0.90 -20.22
N THR A 388 1.18 -1.07 -21.26
CA THR A 388 1.54 -1.93 -22.40
C THR A 388 2.83 -1.47 -23.09
N MET A 389 3.06 -0.16 -23.16
CA MET A 389 4.28 0.41 -23.74
C MET A 389 5.52 0.18 -22.87
N ILE A 390 5.41 0.30 -21.54
CA ILE A 390 6.57 0.15 -20.64
C ILE A 390 6.81 -1.30 -20.21
N SER A 391 5.80 -2.17 -20.28
CA SER A 391 5.88 -3.54 -19.77
C SER A 391 7.03 -4.36 -20.37
N PRO A 392 7.44 -4.25 -21.65
CA PRO A 392 8.58 -5.01 -22.17
C PRO A 392 9.90 -4.78 -21.41
N PHE A 393 10.05 -3.62 -20.76
CA PHE A 393 11.24 -3.25 -20.00
C PHE A 393 11.20 -3.70 -18.53
N LEU A 394 10.08 -4.27 -18.07
CA LEU A 394 9.94 -4.79 -16.71
C LEU A 394 10.34 -6.28 -16.65
N THR A 395 11.04 -6.66 -15.58
CA THR A 395 11.39 -8.06 -15.32
C THR A 395 10.13 -8.90 -15.05
N GLN A 396 10.22 -10.22 -15.26
CA GLN A 396 9.10 -11.12 -14.95
C GLN A 396 8.72 -11.08 -13.46
N ARG A 397 9.72 -11.00 -12.56
CA ARG A 397 9.52 -10.85 -11.11
C ARG A 397 8.74 -9.58 -10.77
N THR A 398 8.98 -8.46 -11.46
CA THR A 398 8.20 -7.23 -11.25
C THR A 398 6.78 -7.37 -11.77
N LYS A 399 6.61 -7.93 -12.98
CA LYS A 399 5.28 -8.10 -13.61
C LYS A 399 4.35 -8.99 -12.81
N SER A 400 4.85 -10.08 -12.23
CA SER A 400 4.04 -11.05 -11.48
C SER A 400 3.49 -10.50 -10.15
N LYS A 401 4.10 -9.42 -9.64
CA LYS A 401 3.64 -8.70 -8.45
C LYS A 401 2.47 -7.74 -8.77
N PHE A 402 2.26 -7.38 -10.03
CA PHE A 402 1.29 -6.33 -10.41
C PHE A 402 -0.11 -6.86 -10.69
N VAL A 403 -1.12 -6.20 -10.12
CA VAL A 403 -2.53 -6.45 -10.40
C VAL A 403 -3.18 -5.14 -10.79
N PHE A 404 -3.89 -5.09 -11.92
CA PHE A 404 -4.61 -3.91 -12.37
C PHE A 404 -6.11 -4.15 -12.28
N THR A 405 -6.85 -3.18 -11.75
CA THR A 405 -8.31 -3.25 -11.67
C THR A 405 -8.96 -1.89 -11.93
N GLY A 406 -10.05 -1.93 -12.70
CA GLY A 406 -10.85 -0.74 -12.99
C GLY A 406 -11.75 -0.37 -11.81
N PRO A 407 -12.36 0.83 -11.82
CA PRO A 407 -13.14 1.34 -10.69
C PRO A 407 -14.25 0.41 -10.19
N SER A 408 -14.94 -0.28 -11.10
CA SER A 408 -16.06 -1.17 -10.76
C SER A 408 -15.65 -2.48 -10.09
N LYS A 409 -14.37 -2.84 -10.12
CA LYS A 409 -13.84 -4.10 -9.59
C LYS A 409 -12.85 -3.90 -8.44
N THR A 410 -12.65 -2.67 -8.00
CA THR A 410 -11.71 -2.31 -6.92
C THR A 410 -11.96 -3.14 -5.66
N ALA A 411 -13.14 -3.05 -5.04
CA ALA A 411 -13.45 -3.76 -3.80
C ALA A 411 -13.32 -5.29 -3.95
N GLU A 412 -13.94 -5.88 -4.97
CA GLU A 412 -13.85 -7.32 -5.27
C GLU A 412 -12.39 -7.78 -5.41
N THR A 413 -11.54 -6.96 -6.03
CA THR A 413 -10.13 -7.29 -6.22
C THR A 413 -9.37 -7.22 -4.90
N LEU A 414 -9.63 -6.20 -4.07
CA LEU A 414 -8.98 -6.05 -2.77
C LEU A 414 -9.37 -7.19 -1.81
N PHE A 415 -10.64 -7.64 -1.83
CA PHE A 415 -11.11 -8.72 -0.95
C PHE A 415 -10.52 -10.11 -1.24
N LYS A 416 -9.93 -10.28 -2.44
CA LYS A 416 -9.13 -11.47 -2.76
C LYS A 416 -7.85 -11.55 -1.94
N TYR A 417 -7.32 -10.41 -1.50
CA TYR A 417 -6.04 -10.30 -0.81
C TYR A 417 -6.17 -9.85 0.65
N MET A 418 -7.21 -9.08 0.99
CA MET A 418 -7.47 -8.55 2.34
C MET A 418 -8.87 -8.97 2.81
N SER A 419 -9.10 -9.06 4.12
CA SER A 419 -10.47 -9.17 4.62
C SER A 419 -11.18 -7.81 4.61
N PRO A 420 -12.52 -7.75 4.47
CA PRO A 420 -13.23 -6.48 4.34
C PRO A 420 -13.04 -5.52 5.52
N GLU A 421 -12.87 -6.03 6.74
CA GLU A 421 -12.59 -5.26 7.96
C GLU A 421 -11.19 -4.63 7.99
N GLN A 422 -10.26 -5.08 7.14
CA GLN A 422 -8.92 -4.48 7.00
C GLN A 422 -8.88 -3.41 5.91
N VAL A 423 -9.87 -3.38 5.01
CA VAL A 423 -9.92 -2.46 3.87
C VAL A 423 -10.64 -1.16 4.28
N PRO A 424 -10.08 0.03 3.99
CA PRO A 424 -10.74 1.31 4.24
C PRO A 424 -12.11 1.41 3.58
N VAL A 425 -13.05 2.10 4.25
CA VAL A 425 -14.41 2.34 3.74
C VAL A 425 -14.41 2.94 2.33
N GLN A 426 -13.51 3.87 2.02
CA GLN A 426 -13.39 4.50 0.70
C GLN A 426 -13.07 3.53 -0.45
N TYR A 427 -12.54 2.34 -0.13
CA TYR A 427 -12.19 1.30 -1.10
C TYR A 427 -13.15 0.10 -1.08
N GLY A 428 -14.26 0.20 -0.35
CA GLY A 428 -15.32 -0.80 -0.33
C GLY A 428 -15.38 -1.65 0.94
N GLY A 429 -14.39 -1.57 1.83
CA GLY A 429 -14.36 -2.34 3.08
C GLY A 429 -15.14 -1.70 4.24
N LEU A 430 -14.89 -2.17 5.46
CA LEU A 430 -15.53 -1.71 6.70
C LEU A 430 -14.54 -1.15 7.73
N SER A 431 -13.27 -0.96 7.35
CA SER A 431 -12.31 -0.33 8.23
C SER A 431 -12.49 1.18 8.26
N VAL A 432 -12.79 1.72 9.44
CA VAL A 432 -12.79 3.16 9.72
C VAL A 432 -11.41 3.59 10.26
N ASP A 433 -11.02 4.84 9.99
CA ASP A 433 -9.91 5.48 10.69
C ASP A 433 -10.34 5.74 12.14
N TYR A 434 -9.46 5.46 13.10
CA TYR A 434 -9.68 5.52 14.56
C TYR A 434 -9.98 6.93 15.12
N CYS A 435 -10.42 7.87 14.29
CA CYS A 435 -10.70 9.26 14.65
C CYS A 435 -12.12 9.47 15.19
N ASP A 436 -13.03 8.50 15.03
CA ASP A 436 -14.35 8.54 15.67
C ASP A 436 -14.31 7.88 17.05
N CYS A 437 -14.89 8.58 18.02
CA CYS A 437 -14.90 8.21 19.42
C CYS A 437 -15.62 6.87 19.60
N ASN A 438 -14.82 5.79 19.76
CA ASN A 438 -15.23 4.45 20.13
C ASN A 438 -16.23 3.76 19.16
N PRO A 439 -15.77 3.28 17.99
CA PRO A 439 -16.61 2.47 17.13
C PRO A 439 -16.96 1.15 17.82
N ASP A 440 -18.20 0.69 17.67
CA ASP A 440 -18.65 -0.61 18.19
C ASP A 440 -17.87 -1.79 17.60
N PHE A 441 -17.16 -1.55 16.50
CA PHE A 441 -16.37 -2.52 15.77
C PHE A 441 -14.97 -2.02 15.46
N SER A 442 -14.02 -2.94 15.46
CA SER A 442 -12.60 -2.74 15.17
C SER A 442 -12.16 -3.63 14.01
N THR A 443 -10.90 -3.53 13.60
CA THR A 443 -10.33 -4.42 12.58
C THR A 443 -10.19 -5.88 13.05
N SER A 444 -10.38 -6.15 14.35
CA SER A 444 -10.41 -7.50 14.92
C SER A 444 -11.78 -8.18 14.81
N ASP A 445 -12.82 -7.44 14.47
CA ASP A 445 -14.18 -7.97 14.35
C ASP A 445 -14.46 -8.47 12.93
N PRO A 446 -14.62 -9.78 12.72
CA PRO A 446 -14.72 -10.37 11.39
C PRO A 446 -15.98 -9.91 10.67
N VAL A 447 -15.87 -9.71 9.36
CA VAL A 447 -16.99 -9.33 8.49
C VAL A 447 -17.47 -10.53 7.70
N ALA A 448 -18.79 -10.74 7.69
CA ALA A 448 -19.44 -11.69 6.82
C ALA A 448 -19.69 -11.08 5.44
N GLU A 449 -19.39 -11.85 4.39
CA GLU A 449 -19.60 -11.47 3.00
C GLU A 449 -20.71 -12.32 2.37
N VAL A 450 -21.69 -11.67 1.76
CA VAL A 450 -22.81 -12.33 1.07
C VAL A 450 -22.99 -11.74 -0.32
N THR A 451 -23.10 -12.60 -1.32
CA THR A 451 -23.44 -12.16 -2.69
C THR A 451 -24.96 -12.04 -2.82
N VAL A 452 -25.45 -10.84 -3.14
CA VAL A 452 -26.85 -10.59 -3.47
C VAL A 452 -27.03 -10.75 -4.98
N LYS A 453 -27.79 -11.77 -5.39
CA LYS A 453 -28.04 -12.09 -6.81
C LYS A 453 -28.83 -10.96 -7.49
N PRO A 454 -28.72 -10.80 -8.83
CA PRO A 454 -29.54 -9.87 -9.60
C PRO A 454 -31.04 -10.12 -9.41
N ALA A 455 -31.86 -9.07 -9.36
CA ALA A 455 -33.32 -9.15 -9.24
C ALA A 455 -33.83 -10.06 -8.09
N THR A 456 -33.10 -10.11 -6.97
CA THR A 456 -33.46 -10.93 -5.80
C THR A 456 -33.42 -10.13 -4.51
N LYS A 457 -34.14 -10.65 -3.50
CA LYS A 457 -34.01 -10.21 -2.11
C LYS A 457 -33.13 -11.20 -1.36
N GLN A 458 -32.13 -10.68 -0.66
CA GLN A 458 -31.31 -11.44 0.28
C GLN A 458 -31.64 -10.99 1.70
N THR A 459 -31.99 -11.94 2.56
CA THR A 459 -32.21 -11.69 3.98
C THR A 459 -31.12 -12.36 4.79
N VAL A 460 -30.54 -11.61 5.74
CA VAL A 460 -29.67 -12.16 6.77
C VAL A 460 -30.49 -12.32 8.04
N GLU A 461 -30.56 -13.53 8.56
CA GLU A 461 -31.28 -13.84 9.80
C GLU A 461 -30.30 -13.95 10.97
N ILE A 462 -30.52 -13.13 12.01
CA ILE A 462 -29.75 -13.16 13.26
C ILE A 462 -30.69 -13.62 14.37
N ILE A 463 -30.49 -14.83 14.87
CA ILE A 463 -31.33 -15.42 15.93
C ILE A 463 -30.88 -14.90 17.30
N ILE A 464 -31.84 -14.46 18.12
CA ILE A 464 -31.60 -13.92 19.45
C ILE A 464 -32.14 -14.88 20.51
N TYR A 465 -31.23 -15.39 21.34
CA TYR A 465 -31.52 -16.39 22.37
C TYR A 465 -31.69 -15.83 23.78
N GLU A 466 -31.45 -14.55 23.98
CA GLU A 466 -31.59 -13.88 25.28
C GLU A 466 -31.87 -12.37 25.11
N LYS A 467 -32.31 -11.71 26.17
CA LYS A 467 -32.46 -10.25 26.15
C LYS A 467 -31.10 -9.61 25.98
N CYS A 468 -30.96 -8.74 24.99
CA CYS A 468 -29.67 -8.14 24.67
C CYS A 468 -29.83 -6.77 24.00
N ASN A 469 -28.72 -6.03 23.89
CA ASN A 469 -28.63 -4.93 22.94
C ASN A 469 -27.77 -5.41 21.77
N ILE A 470 -28.36 -5.60 20.61
CA ILE A 470 -27.59 -5.94 19.41
C ILE A 470 -27.21 -4.67 18.67
N VAL A 471 -25.94 -4.62 18.24
CA VAL A 471 -25.43 -3.58 17.35
C VAL A 471 -24.94 -4.26 16.08
N TRP A 472 -25.16 -3.63 14.93
CA TRP A 472 -24.65 -4.13 13.66
C TRP A 472 -24.24 -2.97 12.77
N GLU A 473 -23.32 -3.29 11.88
CA GLU A 473 -23.02 -2.45 10.74
C GLU A 473 -23.05 -3.27 9.47
N LEU A 474 -23.43 -2.62 8.39
CA LEU A 474 -23.44 -3.25 7.08
C LEU A 474 -23.24 -2.23 5.96
N ARG A 475 -22.80 -2.77 4.84
CA ARG A 475 -22.79 -2.07 3.56
C ARG A 475 -23.03 -3.05 2.42
N VAL A 476 -23.48 -2.58 1.27
CA VAL A 476 -23.39 -3.33 0.01
C VAL A 476 -22.61 -2.48 -0.98
N VAL A 477 -21.62 -3.09 -1.61
CA VAL A 477 -20.66 -2.36 -2.45
C VAL A 477 -21.37 -1.74 -3.66
N GLY A 478 -21.25 -0.40 -3.81
CA GLY A 478 -21.81 0.35 -4.94
C GLY A 478 -23.34 0.41 -4.95
N TRP A 479 -23.94 0.74 -3.80
CA TRP A 479 -25.38 0.66 -3.55
C TRP A 479 -26.29 1.21 -4.65
N GLU A 480 -27.17 0.33 -5.14
CA GLU A 480 -28.35 0.60 -5.97
C GLU A 480 -29.39 -0.45 -5.56
N VAL A 481 -29.68 -0.51 -4.26
CA VAL A 481 -30.47 -1.57 -3.62
C VAL A 481 -31.44 -0.93 -2.63
N SER A 482 -32.45 -1.67 -2.17
CA SER A 482 -33.22 -1.24 -1.00
C SER A 482 -32.78 -2.02 0.22
N TYR A 483 -32.64 -1.35 1.37
CA TYR A 483 -32.28 -1.99 2.63
C TYR A 483 -33.31 -1.67 3.71
N GLY A 484 -33.72 -2.69 4.47
CA GLY A 484 -34.56 -2.56 5.65
C GLY A 484 -34.14 -3.54 6.76
N ALA A 485 -34.57 -3.26 7.99
CA ALA A 485 -34.32 -4.09 9.17
C ALA A 485 -35.59 -4.28 9.99
N GLU A 486 -35.84 -5.52 10.41
CA GLU A 486 -37.03 -5.90 11.16
C GLU A 486 -36.65 -6.86 12.30
N PHE A 487 -37.39 -6.80 13.41
CA PHE A 487 -37.34 -7.80 14.47
C PHE A 487 -38.65 -8.59 14.48
N VAL A 488 -38.53 -9.91 14.47
CA VAL A 488 -39.65 -10.85 14.50
C VAL A 488 -39.57 -11.64 15.80
N PRO A 489 -40.48 -11.43 16.77
CA PRO A 489 -40.54 -12.22 17.99
C PRO A 489 -40.80 -13.70 17.69
N THR A 490 -40.33 -14.59 18.57
CA THR A 490 -40.63 -16.03 18.49
C THR A 490 -42.05 -16.33 18.97
N ALA A 491 -42.62 -15.50 19.85
CA ALA A 491 -43.99 -15.66 20.34
C ALA A 491 -45.00 -15.51 19.19
N GLU A 492 -45.97 -16.44 19.09
CA GLU A 492 -46.97 -16.46 18.01
C GLU A 492 -47.85 -15.20 17.96
N ASP A 493 -48.05 -14.54 19.10
CA ASP A 493 -48.81 -13.28 19.22
C ASP A 493 -47.94 -12.02 19.06
N GLY A 494 -46.63 -12.17 18.80
CA GLY A 494 -45.68 -11.06 18.69
C GLY A 494 -45.82 -10.31 17.36
N TYR A 495 -45.89 -8.99 17.41
CA TYR A 495 -45.88 -8.15 16.21
C TYR A 495 -44.46 -7.92 15.70
N THR A 496 -44.25 -8.04 14.39
CA THR A 496 -42.99 -7.64 13.75
C THR A 496 -42.72 -6.15 13.98
N VAL A 497 -41.56 -5.85 14.56
CA VAL A 497 -41.10 -4.48 14.80
C VAL A 497 -40.24 -4.04 13.63
N ILE A 498 -40.67 -3.01 12.90
CA ILE A 498 -39.86 -2.39 11.85
C ILE A 498 -38.80 -1.51 12.52
N ILE A 499 -37.56 -2.00 12.56
CA ILE A 499 -36.43 -1.23 13.12
C ILE A 499 -36.02 -0.14 12.14
N GLN A 500 -35.92 -0.48 10.86
CA GLN A 500 -35.65 0.45 9.78
C GLN A 500 -36.51 0.10 8.58
N LYS A 501 -37.35 1.06 8.16
CA LYS A 501 -38.15 0.91 6.95
C LYS A 501 -37.26 0.71 5.74
N ALA A 502 -37.68 -0.18 4.83
CA ALA A 502 -36.99 -0.41 3.57
C ALA A 502 -36.84 0.92 2.78
N THR A 503 -35.60 1.32 2.53
CA THR A 503 -35.24 2.56 1.82
C THR A 503 -34.28 2.26 0.69
N LYS A 504 -34.46 2.94 -0.45
CA LYS A 504 -33.51 2.87 -1.57
C LYS A 504 -32.20 3.53 -1.15
N LYS A 505 -31.10 2.85 -1.42
CA LYS A 505 -29.73 3.32 -1.19
C LYS A 505 -29.05 3.57 -2.53
N ALA A 506 -28.57 4.78 -2.72
CA ALA A 506 -27.84 5.25 -3.89
C ALA A 506 -26.31 5.14 -3.67
N PRO A 507 -25.49 5.22 -4.74
CA PRO A 507 -24.03 5.14 -4.60
C PRO A 507 -23.40 6.32 -3.84
N SER A 508 -24.11 7.44 -3.78
CA SER A 508 -23.71 8.67 -3.07
C SER A 508 -24.11 8.68 -1.60
N ASP A 509 -24.96 7.74 -1.16
CA ASP A 509 -25.40 7.66 0.23
C ASP A 509 -24.24 7.22 1.14
N GLU A 510 -24.46 7.32 2.45
CA GLU A 510 -23.50 6.85 3.44
C GLU A 510 -23.05 5.40 3.13
N PRO A 511 -21.74 5.17 3.04
CA PRO A 511 -21.20 3.92 2.53
C PRO A 511 -21.37 2.75 3.51
N VAL A 512 -21.66 3.03 4.78
CA VAL A 512 -21.86 2.08 5.87
C VAL A 512 -23.05 2.55 6.69
N VAL A 513 -23.96 1.64 7.01
CA VAL A 513 -25.08 1.88 7.93
C VAL A 513 -24.79 1.15 9.23
N SER A 514 -24.83 1.88 10.34
CA SER A 514 -24.67 1.34 11.70
C SER A 514 -25.95 1.57 12.49
N ASN A 515 -26.47 0.50 13.11
CA ASN A 515 -27.71 0.53 13.89
C ASN A 515 -27.58 -0.30 15.16
N SER A 516 -28.50 -0.06 16.09
CA SER A 516 -28.65 -0.85 17.31
C SER A 516 -30.12 -1.12 17.62
N PHE A 517 -30.39 -2.19 18.35
CA PHE A 517 -31.75 -2.54 18.78
C PHE A 517 -31.74 -3.25 20.14
N LYS A 518 -32.55 -2.73 21.08
CA LYS A 518 -32.75 -3.35 22.40
C LYS A 518 -33.80 -4.45 22.26
N VAL A 519 -33.36 -5.70 22.39
CA VAL A 519 -34.20 -6.89 22.26
C VAL A 519 -34.73 -7.28 23.64
N GLY A 520 -36.03 -7.07 23.87
CA GLY A 520 -36.70 -7.36 25.15
C GLY A 520 -37.23 -8.79 25.29
N GLU A 521 -37.26 -9.55 24.20
CA GLU A 521 -37.82 -10.91 24.12
C GLU A 521 -37.12 -11.75 23.05
N LEU A 522 -37.32 -13.07 23.04
CA LEU A 522 -36.70 -13.96 22.06
C LEU A 522 -37.27 -13.75 20.67
N GLY A 523 -36.44 -13.86 19.65
CA GLY A 523 -36.84 -13.61 18.28
C GLY A 523 -35.68 -13.66 17.30
N LYS A 524 -35.86 -13.03 16.14
CA LYS A 524 -34.82 -12.89 15.14
C LYS A 524 -34.83 -11.50 14.51
N ILE A 525 -33.64 -11.02 14.16
CA ILE A 525 -33.46 -9.80 13.37
C ILE A 525 -33.26 -10.19 11.92
N LEU A 526 -34.00 -9.53 11.04
CA LEU A 526 -33.97 -9.72 9.60
C LEU A 526 -33.37 -8.47 8.97
N LEU A 527 -32.19 -8.62 8.36
CA LEU A 527 -31.57 -7.58 7.54
C LEU A 527 -31.84 -7.91 6.08
N THR A 528 -32.74 -7.16 5.44
CA THR A 528 -33.22 -7.47 4.09
C THR A 528 -32.65 -6.50 3.08
N VAL A 529 -31.96 -7.02 2.07
CA VAL A 529 -31.43 -6.28 0.93
C VAL A 529 -32.14 -6.71 -0.34
N ASP A 530 -32.84 -5.79 -0.98
CA ASP A 530 -33.49 -5.98 -2.28
C ASP A 530 -32.63 -5.41 -3.40
N ASN A 531 -32.15 -6.27 -4.30
CA ASN A 531 -31.35 -5.87 -5.45
C ASN A 531 -32.19 -5.87 -6.73
N PRO A 532 -32.72 -4.72 -7.18
CA PRO A 532 -33.50 -4.62 -8.42
C PRO A 532 -32.62 -4.63 -9.67
N THR A 533 -31.29 -4.62 -9.53
CA THR A 533 -30.38 -4.47 -10.67
C THR A 533 -30.07 -5.80 -11.35
N SER A 534 -29.61 -5.74 -12.60
CA SER A 534 -29.13 -6.90 -13.35
C SER A 534 -27.74 -7.39 -12.95
N LYS A 535 -27.07 -6.69 -12.02
CA LYS A 535 -25.72 -7.03 -11.56
C LYS A 535 -25.78 -7.60 -10.15
N LYS A 536 -24.94 -8.59 -9.86
CA LYS A 536 -24.75 -9.06 -8.49
C LYS A 536 -24.16 -7.93 -7.63
N LYS A 537 -24.52 -7.89 -6.36
CA LYS A 537 -23.99 -6.94 -5.39
C LYS A 537 -23.35 -7.73 -4.23
N GLN A 538 -22.45 -7.10 -3.49
CA GLN A 538 -21.72 -7.75 -2.40
C GLN A 538 -22.08 -7.07 -1.08
N LEU A 539 -22.83 -7.78 -0.23
CA LEU A 539 -23.24 -7.36 1.10
C LEU A 539 -22.14 -7.75 2.09
N LEU A 540 -21.71 -6.78 2.88
CA LEU A 540 -20.77 -6.92 3.97
C LEU A 540 -21.51 -6.54 5.24
N TYR A 541 -21.46 -7.40 6.26
CA TYR A 541 -22.08 -7.10 7.54
C TYR A 541 -21.33 -7.74 8.69
N ARG A 542 -21.48 -7.16 9.88
CA ARG A 542 -21.08 -7.76 11.16
C ARG A 542 -21.98 -7.24 12.26
N PHE A 543 -22.09 -8.01 13.34
CA PHE A 543 -22.92 -7.65 14.48
C PHE A 543 -22.25 -8.09 15.78
N LYS A 544 -22.64 -7.44 16.88
CA LYS A 544 -22.25 -7.80 18.25
C LYS A 544 -23.49 -7.81 19.13
N ILE A 545 -23.51 -8.76 20.05
CA ILE A 545 -24.49 -8.84 21.12
C ILE A 545 -23.84 -8.22 22.35
N LYS A 546 -24.40 -7.12 22.84
CA LYS A 546 -24.00 -6.46 24.10
C LYS A 546 -24.95 -6.88 25.20
N SER A 547 -24.43 -6.97 26.42
CA SER A 547 -25.23 -7.23 27.62
C SER A 547 -26.38 -6.24 27.73
N PHE A 548 -27.54 -6.75 28.15
CA PHE A 548 -28.71 -5.92 28.41
C PHE A 548 -28.44 -5.05 29.64
N ILE A 549 -28.18 -3.76 29.41
CA ILE A 549 -28.15 -2.77 30.50
C ILE A 549 -29.57 -2.26 30.62
N ASP A 550 -30.19 -2.53 31.78
CA ASP A 550 -31.57 -2.18 32.09
C ASP A 550 -31.84 -0.68 31.96
#